data_AF-A0A4Z0PUC9-F1
#
_entry.id   AF-A0A4Z0PUC9-F1
#
_cell.length_a   1.000
_cell.length_b   1.000
_cell.length_c   1.000
_cell.angle_alpha   90.00
_cell.angle_beta   90.00
_cell.angle_gamma   90.00
#
_symmetry.space_group_name_H-M   'P 1'
#
loop_
_entity.id
_entity.type
_entity.pdbx_description
1 polymer ?
#
loop_
_entity_poly.entity_id
_entity_poly.type
_entity_poly.pdbx_seq_one_letter_code
_entity_poly.pdbx_strand_id
1 'polypeptide(L)'
;MLLVDEEATWSRIDELLAQTLDAATEQDVMLLTFSGHGTHNHRLVAHETNLENLADTTIAMANLAERFRQSKARHILLVLDCCFSGGHRRK
;
A
#
# COMPACT_ATOMS: atom_id res chain seq x y z
N MET A 1 -10.04 -7.59 4.54
CA MET A 1 -10.89 -6.57 5.22
C MET A 1 -10.81 -5.31 4.40
N LEU A 2 -11.91 -4.57 4.23
CA LEU A 2 -11.96 -3.35 3.43
C LEU A 2 -11.88 -2.14 4.38
N LEU A 3 -11.01 -1.18 4.06
CA LEU A 3 -10.93 0.12 4.73
C LEU A 3 -11.40 1.19 3.75
N VAL A 4 -12.25 2.12 4.21
CA VAL A 4 -12.80 3.22 3.41
C VAL A 4 -12.85 4.49 4.23
N ASP A 5 -12.86 5.64 3.57
CA ASP A 5 -13.04 6.96 4.19
C ASP A 5 -12.08 7.19 5.37
N GLU A 6 -12.58 7.64 6.52
CA GLU A 6 -11.76 7.96 7.69
C GLU A 6 -11.08 6.73 8.32
N GLU A 7 -11.47 5.52 7.91
CA GLU A 7 -10.86 4.28 8.37
C GLU A 7 -9.57 3.93 7.62
N ALA A 8 -9.36 4.49 6.43
CA ALA A 8 -8.20 4.21 5.59
C ALA A 8 -6.97 5.00 6.07
N THR A 9 -6.67 4.91 7.36
CA THR A 9 -5.51 5.57 7.95
C THR A 9 -4.22 4.79 7.69
N TRP A 10 -3.09 5.48 7.71
CA TRP A 10 -1.77 4.85 7.54
C TRP A 10 -1.56 3.71 8.54
N SER A 11 -1.89 3.95 9.82
CA SER A 11 -1.75 2.94 10.88
C SER A 11 -2.64 1.73 10.66
N ARG A 12 -3.93 1.94 10.32
CA ARG A 12 -4.87 0.84 10.09
C ARG A 12 -4.52 0.06 8.84
N ILE A 13 -3.99 0.72 7.80
CA ILE A 13 -3.50 0.04 6.61
C ILE A 13 -2.26 -0.80 6.96
N ASP A 14 -1.28 -0.26 7.70
CA ASP A 14 -0.08 -1.00 8.09
C ASP A 14 -0.41 -2.22 8.98
N GLU A 15 -1.31 -2.05 9.96
CA GLU A 15 -1.82 -3.14 10.81
C GLU A 15 -2.53 -4.22 9.98
N LEU A 16 -3.36 -3.82 9.00
CA LEU A 16 -4.04 -4.76 8.12
C LEU A 16 -3.04 -5.53 7.26
N LEU A 17 -2.02 -4.86 6.71
CA LEU A 17 -0.96 -5.52 5.96
C LEU A 17 -0.20 -6.52 6.84
N ALA A 18 0.13 -6.15 8.08
CA ALA A 18 0.80 -7.06 9.00
C ALA A 18 -0.07 -8.29 9.35
N GLN A 19 -1.35 -8.09 9.64
CA GLN A 19 -2.29 -9.17 9.97
C GLN A 19 -2.60 -10.08 8.78
N THR A 20 -2.34 -9.63 7.56
CA THR A 20 -2.63 -10.40 6.34
C THR A 20 -1.37 -10.92 5.68
N LEU A 21 -0.51 -10.05 5.15
CA LEU A 21 0.71 -10.43 4.41
C LEU A 21 1.71 -11.16 5.28
N ASP A 22 1.98 -10.63 6.48
CA ASP A 22 3.04 -11.16 7.34
C ASP A 22 2.59 -12.48 8.01
N ALA A 23 1.28 -12.68 8.16
CA ALA A 23 0.66 -13.89 8.71
C ALA A 23 0.35 -14.97 7.65
N ALA A 24 0.48 -14.67 6.36
CA ALA A 24 0.14 -15.59 5.28
C ALA A 24 1.06 -16.82 5.24
N THR A 25 0.53 -17.92 4.72
CA THR A 25 1.20 -19.20 4.55
C THR A 25 1.31 -19.58 3.07
N GLU A 26 2.09 -20.63 2.77
CA GLU A 26 2.30 -21.14 1.41
C GLU A 26 1.04 -21.71 0.74
N GLN A 27 -0.08 -21.79 1.47
CA GLN A 27 -1.37 -22.22 0.95
C GLN A 27 -2.24 -21.05 0.48
N ASP A 28 -1.89 -19.82 0.88
CA ASP A 28 -2.70 -18.64 0.69
C ASP A 28 -2.44 -17.95 -0.65
N VAL A 29 -3.49 -17.36 -1.22
CA VAL A 29 -3.40 -16.45 -2.36
C VAL A 29 -3.98 -15.12 -1.92
N MET A 30 -3.20 -14.05 -2.09
CA MET A 30 -3.60 -12.73 -1.63
C MET A 30 -3.96 -11.81 -2.79
N LEU A 31 -5.09 -11.14 -2.67
CA LEU A 31 -5.49 -10.03 -3.52
C LEU A 31 -5.49 -8.76 -2.67
N LEU A 32 -4.61 -7.83 -3.00
CA LEU A 32 -4.60 -6.49 -2.42
C LEU A 32 -5.05 -5.49 -3.49
N THR A 33 -6.09 -4.72 -3.19
CA THR A 33 -6.59 -3.67 -4.07
C THR A 33 -6.47 -2.33 -3.37
N PHE A 34 -5.92 -1.33 -4.06
CA PHE A 34 -5.89 0.04 -3.58
C PHE A 34 -6.47 0.96 -4.65
N SER A 35 -7.42 1.80 -4.27
CA SER A 35 -7.92 2.90 -5.11
C SER A 35 -7.77 4.21 -4.33
N GLY A 36 -7.14 5.21 -4.94
CA GLY A 36 -6.87 6.48 -4.26
C GLY A 36 -5.71 7.28 -4.86
N HIS A 37 -5.16 8.21 -4.08
CA HIS A 37 -4.05 9.06 -4.54
C HIS A 37 -2.70 8.37 -4.37
N GLY A 38 -1.84 8.56 -5.37
CA GLY A 38 -0.42 8.26 -5.31
C GLY A 38 0.40 9.56 -5.37
N THR A 39 1.58 9.55 -4.77
CA THR A 39 2.54 10.65 -4.89
C THR A 39 3.55 10.39 -6.01
N HIS A 40 4.28 11.42 -6.43
CA HIS A 40 5.35 11.31 -7.44
C HIS A 40 6.55 10.48 -6.98
N ASN A 41 6.76 10.32 -5.67
CA ASN A 41 7.81 9.48 -5.11
C ASN A 41 7.33 8.05 -4.78
N HIS A 42 6.32 7.55 -5.51
CA HIS A 42 5.81 6.18 -5.41
C HIS A 42 5.29 5.81 -4.02
N ARG A 43 4.43 6.67 -3.45
CA ARG A 43 3.79 6.43 -2.15
C ARG A 43 2.28 6.48 -2.30
N LEU A 44 1.58 5.63 -1.57
CA LEU A 44 0.13 5.61 -1.48
C LEU A 44 -0.31 6.56 -0.36
N VAL A 45 -1.28 7.42 -0.67
CA VAL A 45 -1.82 8.41 0.26
C VAL A 45 -2.90 7.76 1.11
N ALA A 46 -2.81 7.94 2.43
CA ALA A 46 -3.82 7.53 3.40
C ALA A 46 -4.76 8.71 3.70
N HIS A 47 -5.89 8.44 4.37
CA HIS A 47 -6.90 9.45 4.65
C HIS A 47 -6.35 10.68 5.40
N GLU A 48 -5.49 10.45 6.39
CA GLU A 48 -4.91 11.44 7.29
C GLU A 48 -3.51 11.91 6.87
N THR A 49 -3.10 11.65 5.62
CA THR A 49 -1.79 12.08 5.13
C THR A 49 -1.56 13.57 5.37
N ASN A 50 -0.46 13.87 6.07
CA ASN A 50 0.02 15.23 6.29
C ASN A 50 1.05 15.60 5.22
N LEU A 51 0.80 16.68 4.48
CA LEU A 51 1.72 17.19 3.45
C LEU A 51 3.08 17.61 4.00
N GLU A 52 3.16 18.01 5.27
CA GLU A 52 4.40 18.36 5.96
C GLU A 52 5.17 17.12 6.46
N ASN A 53 4.49 15.97 6.56
CA ASN A 53 5.10 14.69 6.95
C ASN A 53 4.65 13.54 6.03
N LEU A 54 4.95 13.66 4.74
CA LEU A 54 4.69 12.57 3.79
C LEU A 54 5.47 11.30 4.14
N ALA A 55 6.60 11.42 4.84
CA ALA A 55 7.47 10.30 5.17
C ALA A 55 6.82 9.29 6.11
N ASP A 56 6.03 9.76 7.07
CA ASP A 56 5.44 8.88 8.09
C ASP A 56 3.93 8.71 7.94
N THR A 57 3.28 9.50 7.08
CA THR A 57 1.81 9.47 6.90
C THR A 57 1.39 8.95 5.52
N THR A 58 2.30 8.36 4.75
CA THR A 58 2.01 7.68 3.48
C THR A 58 2.75 6.35 3.39
N ILE A 59 2.26 5.44 2.56
CA ILE A 59 2.80 4.09 2.43
C ILE A 59 3.74 4.04 1.23
N ALA A 60 5.04 3.87 1.45
CA ALA A 60 6.00 3.73 0.37
C ALA A 60 5.80 2.40 -0.38
N MET A 61 5.76 2.44 -1.71
CA MET A 61 5.64 1.23 -2.52
C MET A 61 6.83 0.27 -2.33
N ALA A 62 8.01 0.81 -2.01
CA ALA A 62 9.18 0.01 -1.65
C ALA A 62 8.94 -0.83 -0.38
N ASN A 63 8.27 -0.27 0.63
CA ASN A 63 7.94 -0.99 1.86
C ASN A 63 6.94 -2.13 1.58
N LEU A 64 5.92 -1.86 0.75
CA LEU A 64 5.00 -2.90 0.25
C LEU A 64 5.75 -4.01 -0.49
N ALA A 65 6.69 -3.66 -1.37
CA ALA A 65 7.48 -4.64 -2.11
C ALA A 65 8.38 -5.49 -1.19
N GLU A 66 8.98 -4.91 -0.13
CA GLU A 66 9.68 -5.70 0.89
C GLU A 66 8.75 -6.64 1.64
N ARG A 67 7.57 -6.17 2.07
CA ARG A 67 6.58 -7.03 2.72
C ARG A 67 6.14 -8.19 1.81
N PHE A 68 5.95 -7.94 0.51
CA PHE A 68 5.63 -9.00 -0.46
C PHE A 68 6.75 -10.02 -0.59
N ARG A 69 8.02 -9.60 -0.58
CA ARG A 69 9.16 -10.52 -0.60
C ARG A 69 9.26 -11.37 0.67
N GLN A 70 8.82 -10.85 1.81
CA GLN A 70 8.88 -11.52 3.10
C GLN A 70 7.68 -12.43 3.37
N SER A 71 6.53 -12.15 2.74
CA SER A 71 5.33 -12.97 2.87
C SER A 71 5.54 -14.38 2.33
N LYS A 72 4.93 -15.37 2.99
CA LYS A 72 4.92 -16.77 2.53
C LYS A 72 3.75 -17.10 1.62
N ALA A 73 2.87 -16.13 1.33
CA ALA A 73 1.74 -16.34 0.44
C ALA A 73 2.22 -16.95 -0.90
N ARG A 74 1.51 -17.98 -1.38
CA ARG A 74 1.83 -18.65 -2.64
C ARG A 74 1.84 -17.69 -3.82
N HIS A 75 0.85 -16.80 -3.85
CA HIS A 75 0.71 -15.76 -4.84
C HIS A 75 0.18 -14.49 -4.19
N ILE A 76 0.68 -13.34 -4.64
CA ILE A 76 0.20 -12.02 -4.24
C ILE A 76 -0.10 -11.26 -5.53
N LEU A 77 -1.34 -10.80 -5.68
CA LEU A 77 -1.77 -9.90 -6.74
C LEU A 77 -2.10 -8.54 -6.13
N LEU A 78 -1.36 -7.52 -6.55
CA LEU A 78 -1.63 -6.14 -6.20
C LEU A 78 -2.31 -5.44 -7.40
N VAL A 79 -3.52 -4.94 -7.19
CA VAL A 79 -4.23 -4.09 -8.15
C VAL A 79 -4.20 -2.65 -7.64
N LEU A 80 -3.56 -1.77 -8.41
CA LEU A 80 -3.43 -0.35 -8.08
C LEU A 80 -4.27 0.48 -9.04
N ASP A 81 -5.29 1.11 -8.51
CA ASP A 81 -6.09 2.15 -9.16
C ASP A 81 -5.75 3.50 -8.54
N CYS A 82 -4.52 3.96 -8.79
CA CYS A 82 -4.07 5.25 -8.29
C CYS A 82 -3.30 6.05 -9.34
N CYS A 83 -3.51 7.36 -9.31
CA CYS A 83 -2.85 8.28 -10.22
C CYS A 83 -1.40 8.50 -9.76
N PHE A 84 -0.44 7.73 -10.29
CA PHE A 84 1.00 8.01 -10.15
C PHE A 84 1.50 9.13 -11.08
N SER A 85 0.65 10.11 -11.41
CA SER A 85 0.76 10.99 -12.59
C SER A 85 1.89 12.05 -12.55
N GLY A 86 3.10 11.67 -12.13
CA GLY A 86 4.34 12.39 -12.47
C GLY A 86 5.57 11.50 -12.62
N GLY A 87 5.41 10.18 -12.84
CA GLY A 87 6.49 9.32 -13.33
C GLY A 87 6.84 9.50 -14.81
N HIS A 88 6.21 10.45 -15.51
CA HIS A 88 6.54 10.83 -16.89
C HIS A 88 7.08 12.26 -16.92
N ARG A 89 8.39 12.45 -16.68
CA ARG A 89 9.12 13.50 -17.39
C ARG A 89 9.37 12.98 -18.80
N ARG A 90 8.69 13.55 -19.79
CA ARG A 90 9.16 13.46 -21.18
C ARG A 90 10.57 14.09 -21.24
N LYS A 91 11.45 13.46 -22.02
CA LYS A 91 12.77 13.98 -22.39
C LYS A 91 12.71 15.42 -22.85
#